data_AF-A0AA36G488-F1
#
_entry.id   AF-A0AA36G488-F1
#
_cell.length_a   1.000
_cell.length_b   1.000
_cell.length_c   1.000
_cell.angle_alpha   90.00
_cell.angle_beta   90.00
_cell.angle_gamma   90.00
#
_symmetry.space_group_name_H-M   'P 1'
#
loop_
_entity.id
_entity.type
_entity.pdbx_description
1 polymer ?
#
loop_
_entity_poly.entity_id
_entity_poly.type
_entity_poly.pdbx_seq_one_letter_code
_entity_poly.pdbx_strand_id
1 'polypeptide(L)'
;MGSESIDATRFVISLRVIRGCLWRTLVCPLLQQGDMAAGSRGFVLVICGCTNSGKSTVAKRIEQSLSGEGKSVQLIGQDDYYMQPEKVAKVISNLNPSKFYYNYDVPESVDIPSLIKGNMITEIPEMMEVMDKGVFLITDQKTCLRRRLQRNYDPPDEEGYFDQIVWPEYVAHLRNAMKRARTESQLSFVDVSSECDVPSDALIDEMLEKAFSDSLRISDCPLDIAKAQEELVSPSCGAVSIFVGTTRDNFHDRAVTRLDYECYDEMAYSEMRRLCSTTKAKFPRVEKMLMWHRVGEVPVTETSIIIAASSPHRQAALEAVSFAIDAFKATVPIWKKEMYADGGCSWKENAESIAGRKGVERQNKPDQVAATSSNEKKAWLEYLLNRAPPI
;
A
#
# COMPACT_ATOMS: atom_id res chain seq x y z
N MET A 1 44.31 -4.11 33.46
CA MET A 1 43.75 -2.74 33.53
C MET A 1 44.10 -2.07 32.20
N GLY A 2 43.32 -2.16 31.12
CA GLY A 2 41.87 -2.16 31.04
C GLY A 2 41.44 -0.76 30.62
N SER A 3 41.38 -0.49 29.31
CA SER A 3 40.73 0.70 28.74
C SER A 3 40.21 0.33 27.35
N GLU A 4 39.08 -0.38 27.34
CA GLU A 4 38.19 -0.46 26.20
C GLU A 4 37.56 0.93 26.00
N SER A 5 37.77 1.51 24.82
CA SER A 5 37.05 2.71 24.38
C SER A 5 35.63 2.31 23.99
N ILE A 6 34.68 2.89 24.71
CA ILE A 6 33.24 2.65 24.65
C ILE A 6 32.68 3.05 23.28
N ASP A 7 31.95 2.10 22.70
CA ASP A 7 31.17 2.20 21.47
C ASP A 7 30.03 3.22 21.60
N ALA A 8 29.89 4.06 20.59
CA ALA A 8 28.99 5.20 20.53
C ALA A 8 27.67 4.80 19.86
N THR A 9 26.82 4.05 20.55
CA THR A 9 25.41 3.89 20.16
C THR A 9 24.49 4.11 21.35
N ARG A 10 24.40 5.37 21.81
CA ARG A 10 23.38 5.85 22.76
C ARG A 10 22.59 6.96 22.08
N PHE A 11 21.39 6.64 21.60
CA PHE A 11 20.33 7.64 21.43
C PHE A 11 19.40 7.55 22.65
N VAL A 12 19.35 8.63 23.42
CA VAL A 12 18.57 8.80 24.65
C VAL A 12 17.36 9.69 24.37
N ILE A 13 16.18 9.09 24.50
CA ILE A 13 14.95 9.54 25.18
C ILE A 13 14.27 10.86 24.75
N SER A 14 12.98 10.76 24.39
CA SER A 14 11.87 11.35 25.18
C SER A 14 10.53 11.06 24.52
N LEU A 15 9.57 10.47 25.25
CA LEU A 15 8.19 10.91 25.12
C LEU A 15 7.35 10.63 26.38
N ARG A 16 6.61 11.68 26.70
CA ARG A 16 5.69 11.92 27.80
C ARG A 16 4.48 10.97 27.73
N VAL A 17 4.06 10.54 28.92
CA VAL A 17 2.75 9.98 29.27
C VAL A 17 1.59 10.88 28.79
N ILE A 18 0.50 10.31 28.28
CA ILE A 18 -0.95 10.65 28.47
C ILE A 18 -1.77 9.67 27.58
N ARG A 19 -2.39 8.61 28.15
CA ARG A 19 -3.79 8.42 28.63
C ARG A 19 -4.62 7.53 27.69
N GLY A 20 -4.91 6.32 28.17
CA GLY A 20 -5.92 5.40 27.64
C GLY A 20 -5.89 4.09 28.44
N CYS A 21 -6.94 3.82 29.21
CA CYS A 21 -6.96 2.86 30.33
C CYS A 21 -6.90 1.35 29.97
N LEU A 22 -6.47 0.94 28.78
CA LEU A 22 -6.39 -0.48 28.40
C LEU A 22 -4.97 -1.09 28.42
N TRP A 23 -3.92 -0.27 28.53
CA TRP A 23 -2.53 -0.76 28.49
C TRP A 23 -2.14 -1.70 29.64
N ARG A 24 -2.80 -1.58 30.81
CA ARG A 24 -2.42 -2.31 32.04
C ARG A 24 -3.00 -3.72 32.18
N THR A 25 -4.06 -4.06 31.46
CA THR A 25 -4.85 -5.25 31.84
C THR A 25 -4.74 -6.41 30.85
N LEU A 26 -4.35 -6.17 29.59
CA LEU A 26 -4.32 -7.22 28.56
C LEU A 26 -2.96 -7.39 27.87
N VAL A 27 -2.18 -6.32 27.69
CA VAL A 27 -0.93 -6.35 26.89
C VAL A 27 0.34 -6.50 27.76
N CYS A 28 0.26 -6.10 29.03
CA CYS A 28 1.42 -6.04 29.93
C CYS A 28 2.06 -7.42 30.30
N PRO A 29 1.33 -8.54 30.40
CA PRO A 29 1.95 -9.82 30.78
C PRO A 29 2.78 -10.48 29.68
N LEU A 30 2.43 -10.29 28.40
CA LEU A 30 3.09 -10.95 27.27
C LEU A 30 4.42 -10.27 26.86
N LEU A 31 4.51 -8.95 27.00
CA LEU A 31 5.75 -8.20 26.77
C LEU A 31 6.78 -8.35 27.92
N GLN A 32 6.38 -8.92 29.06
CA GLN A 32 7.27 -9.20 30.20
C GLN A 32 7.89 -10.61 30.16
N GLN A 33 7.45 -11.48 29.25
CA GLN A 33 7.96 -12.86 29.15
C GLN A 33 9.15 -13.03 28.19
N GLY A 34 9.53 -11.99 27.45
CA GLY A 34 10.82 -11.92 26.76
C GLY A 34 11.80 -11.08 27.57
N ASP A 35 13.05 -11.51 27.66
CA ASP A 35 14.20 -10.76 28.19
C ASP A 35 14.45 -9.46 27.39
N MET A 36 13.51 -8.51 27.46
CA MET A 36 13.68 -7.16 26.94
C MET A 36 14.35 -6.34 28.03
N ALA A 37 15.62 -6.01 27.82
CA ALA A 37 16.31 -5.00 28.63
C ALA A 37 15.40 -3.77 28.77
N ALA A 38 15.19 -3.33 30.01
CA ALA A 38 14.25 -2.27 30.36
C ALA A 38 14.49 -1.00 29.51
N GLY A 39 13.66 -0.77 28.49
CA GLY A 39 13.68 0.46 27.70
C GLY A 39 13.48 0.36 26.19
N SER A 40 13.50 -0.83 25.57
CA SER A 40 13.29 -0.97 24.11
C SER A 40 11.84 -1.35 23.76
N ARG A 41 11.13 -0.51 23.00
CA ARG A 41 9.88 -0.89 22.31
C ARG A 41 10.24 -1.80 21.12
N GLY A 42 9.58 -2.94 20.99
CA GLY A 42 9.72 -3.81 19.82
C GLY A 42 9.10 -3.17 18.57
N PHE A 43 9.67 -3.43 17.40
CA PHE A 43 9.12 -2.98 16.12
C PHE A 43 7.96 -3.89 15.69
N VAL A 44 6.81 -3.30 15.37
CA VAL A 44 5.60 -4.01 14.97
C VAL A 44 5.42 -3.92 13.46
N LEU A 45 5.80 -5.00 12.78
CA LEU A 45 5.42 -5.24 11.38
C LEU A 45 4.02 -5.86 11.35
N VAL A 46 3.23 -5.58 10.33
CA VAL A 46 1.91 -6.19 10.12
C VAL A 46 1.82 -6.69 8.68
N ILE A 47 1.34 -7.92 8.48
CA ILE A 47 1.18 -8.51 7.14
C ILE A 47 -0.28 -8.85 6.88
N CYS A 48 -0.89 -8.09 5.97
CA CYS A 48 -2.29 -8.19 5.60
C CYS A 48 -2.49 -8.76 4.20
N GLY A 49 -3.71 -9.10 3.83
CA GLY A 49 -4.07 -9.54 2.47
C GLY A 49 -5.06 -10.70 2.45
N CYS A 50 -5.57 -11.08 1.27
CA CYS A 50 -6.58 -12.13 1.14
C CYS A 50 -6.14 -13.47 1.73
N THR A 51 -7.08 -14.31 2.19
CA THR A 51 -6.79 -15.73 2.43
C THR A 51 -6.10 -16.34 1.20
N ASN A 52 -5.02 -17.10 1.42
CA ASN A 52 -4.13 -17.64 0.39
C ASN A 52 -3.32 -16.63 -0.46
N SER A 53 -3.21 -15.37 -0.08
CA SER A 53 -2.24 -14.44 -0.68
C SER A 53 -0.78 -14.71 -0.31
N GLY A 54 -0.47 -15.80 0.40
CA GLY A 54 0.91 -16.14 0.78
C GLY A 54 1.41 -15.45 2.06
N LYS A 55 0.53 -14.75 2.79
CA LYS A 55 0.87 -14.09 4.06
C LYS A 55 1.70 -14.95 5.04
N SER A 56 1.32 -16.22 5.23
CA SER A 56 2.05 -17.13 6.14
C SER A 56 3.45 -17.44 5.65
N THR A 57 3.61 -17.60 4.34
CA THR A 57 4.90 -17.87 3.69
C THR A 57 5.82 -16.67 3.85
N VAL A 58 5.30 -15.47 3.54
CA VAL A 58 6.03 -14.20 3.69
C VAL A 58 6.44 -13.98 5.15
N ALA A 59 5.52 -14.17 6.10
CA ALA A 59 5.80 -13.99 7.52
C ALA A 59 6.91 -14.93 8.03
N LYS A 60 6.84 -16.22 7.68
CA LYS A 60 7.89 -17.21 8.03
C LYS A 60 9.24 -16.88 7.40
N ARG A 61 9.24 -16.38 6.16
CA ARG A 61 10.48 -15.98 5.47
C ARG A 61 11.16 -14.81 6.18
N ILE A 62 10.37 -13.80 6.56
CA ILE A 62 10.86 -12.65 7.34
C ILE A 62 11.41 -13.10 8.69
N GLU A 63 10.67 -13.95 9.40
CA GLU A 63 11.09 -14.52 10.68
C GLU A 63 12.43 -15.26 10.56
N GLN A 64 12.58 -16.13 9.57
CA GLN A 64 13.83 -16.87 9.31
C GLN A 64 14.99 -15.94 8.98
N SER A 65 14.77 -14.93 8.13
CA SER A 65 15.80 -13.97 7.73
C SER A 65 16.29 -13.15 8.93
N LEU A 66 15.37 -12.57 9.69
CA LEU A 66 15.69 -11.77 10.87
C LEU A 66 16.32 -12.61 12.00
N SER A 67 15.84 -13.84 12.21
CA SER A 67 16.45 -14.77 13.17
C SER A 67 17.88 -15.16 12.76
N GLY A 68 18.14 -15.31 11.46
CA GLY A 68 19.48 -15.53 10.92
C GLY A 68 20.45 -14.38 11.17
N GLU A 69 19.93 -13.14 11.26
CA GLU A 69 20.68 -11.95 11.68
C GLU A 69 20.79 -11.78 13.20
N GLY A 70 20.28 -12.74 13.99
CA GLY A 70 20.31 -12.72 15.45
C GLY A 70 19.24 -11.83 16.10
N LYS A 71 18.21 -11.41 15.36
CA LYS A 71 17.09 -10.62 15.90
C LYS A 71 16.01 -11.52 16.49
N SER A 72 15.44 -11.12 17.62
CA SER A 72 14.28 -11.80 18.22
C SER A 72 13.00 -11.44 17.47
N VAL A 73 12.31 -12.44 16.93
CA VAL A 73 11.02 -12.28 16.22
C VAL A 73 9.97 -13.16 16.89
N GLN A 74 8.77 -12.63 17.08
CA GLN A 74 7.62 -13.37 17.58
C GLN A 74 6.49 -13.26 16.56
N LEU A 75 6.12 -14.36 15.91
CA LEU A 75 5.04 -14.38 14.91
C LEU A 75 3.69 -14.69 15.58
N ILE A 76 2.64 -13.92 15.26
CA ILE A 76 1.29 -14.11 15.79
C ILE A 76 0.27 -14.11 14.64
N GLY A 77 -0.51 -15.18 14.53
CA GLY A 77 -1.58 -15.29 13.54
C GLY A 77 -2.86 -14.63 14.04
N GLN A 78 -3.52 -13.81 13.20
CA GLN A 78 -4.89 -13.36 13.49
C GLN A 78 -5.84 -14.55 13.63
N ASP A 79 -5.58 -15.63 12.88
CA ASP A 79 -6.40 -16.83 12.84
C ASP A 79 -6.49 -17.54 14.22
N ASP A 80 -5.49 -17.35 15.09
CA ASP A 80 -5.44 -17.93 16.44
C ASP A 80 -6.41 -17.26 17.42
N TYR A 81 -7.03 -16.15 17.03
CA TYR A 81 -7.86 -15.30 17.88
C TYR A 81 -9.29 -15.14 17.35
N TYR A 82 -9.72 -16.00 16.42
CA TYR A 82 -11.12 -16.03 16.02
C TYR A 82 -12.01 -16.41 17.21
N MET A 83 -13.13 -15.71 17.35
CA MET A 83 -14.16 -16.07 18.32
C MET A 83 -14.74 -17.46 18.01
N GLN A 84 -15.22 -18.13 19.06
CA GLN A 84 -15.91 -19.40 18.93
C GLN A 84 -17.13 -19.29 18.00
N PRO A 85 -17.47 -20.34 17.22
CA PRO A 85 -18.50 -20.29 16.18
C PRO A 85 -19.84 -19.72 16.64
N GLU A 86 -20.21 -19.90 17.90
CA GLU A 86 -21.49 -19.44 18.48
C GLU A 86 -21.60 -17.91 18.57
N LYS A 87 -20.48 -17.19 18.48
CA LYS A 87 -20.40 -15.73 18.57
C LYS A 87 -20.16 -15.03 17.23
N VAL A 88 -19.98 -15.79 16.16
CA VAL A 88 -19.68 -15.27 14.82
C VAL A 88 -20.98 -15.13 14.00
N ALA A 89 -21.09 -14.04 13.24
CA ALA A 89 -22.28 -13.77 12.43
C ALA A 89 -22.55 -14.89 11.41
N LYS A 90 -23.81 -15.30 11.27
CA LYS A 90 -24.25 -16.31 10.30
C LYS A 90 -24.78 -15.64 9.04
N VAL A 91 -24.20 -15.98 7.90
CA VAL A 91 -24.66 -15.49 6.58
C VAL A 91 -25.38 -16.63 5.86
N ILE A 92 -26.64 -16.41 5.48
CA ILE A 92 -27.44 -17.40 4.75
C ILE A 92 -26.96 -17.43 3.29
N SER A 93 -26.76 -18.62 2.74
CA SER A 93 -26.34 -18.79 1.35
C SER A 93 -27.42 -18.31 0.38
N ASN A 94 -27.02 -17.51 -0.61
CA ASN A 94 -27.94 -17.05 -1.66
C ASN A 94 -28.23 -18.16 -2.69
N LEU A 95 -27.36 -19.17 -2.79
CA LEU A 95 -27.56 -20.33 -3.67
C LEU A 95 -28.47 -21.39 -3.04
N ASN A 96 -28.47 -21.49 -1.71
CA ASN A 96 -29.33 -22.43 -1.00
C ASN A 96 -29.77 -21.86 0.36
N PRO A 97 -31.02 -21.39 0.50
CA PRO A 97 -31.54 -20.78 1.73
C PRO A 97 -31.54 -21.70 2.97
N SER A 98 -31.33 -23.01 2.79
CA SER A 98 -31.20 -23.97 3.89
C SER A 98 -29.78 -24.09 4.47
N LYS A 99 -28.79 -23.43 3.84
CA LYS A 99 -27.38 -23.43 4.25
C LYS A 99 -26.96 -22.06 4.78
N PHE A 100 -26.07 -22.05 5.78
CA PHE A 100 -25.49 -20.84 6.33
C PHE A 100 -23.98 -21.00 6.55
N TYR A 101 -23.25 -19.89 6.47
CA TYR A 101 -21.81 -19.80 6.68
C TYR A 101 -21.51 -18.96 7.93
N TYR A 102 -20.42 -19.26 8.64
CA TYR A 102 -19.88 -18.38 9.67
C TYR A 102 -18.97 -17.35 9.01
N ASN A 103 -19.18 -16.06 9.27
CA ASN A 103 -18.36 -14.98 8.72
C ASN A 103 -17.18 -14.65 9.65
N TYR A 104 -16.04 -15.33 9.44
CA TYR A 104 -14.79 -15.04 10.13
C TYR A 104 -14.01 -13.88 9.49
N ASP A 105 -14.47 -13.32 8.37
CA ASP A 105 -13.82 -12.19 7.70
C ASP A 105 -14.48 -10.84 8.12
N VAL A 106 -14.87 -10.69 9.40
CA VAL A 106 -15.27 -9.38 9.99
C VAL A 106 -14.48 -9.00 11.26
N PRO A 107 -14.13 -7.70 11.49
CA PRO A 107 -13.26 -7.29 12.60
C PRO A 107 -13.75 -7.72 13.98
N GLU A 108 -15.06 -7.80 14.18
CA GLU A 108 -15.70 -8.19 15.46
C GLU A 108 -15.42 -9.63 15.85
N SER A 109 -14.90 -10.45 14.93
CA SER A 109 -14.61 -11.87 15.17
C SER A 109 -13.23 -12.12 15.79
N VAL A 110 -12.45 -11.08 16.14
CA VAL A 110 -11.00 -11.17 16.41
C VAL A 110 -10.57 -10.46 17.71
N ASP A 111 -9.66 -11.04 18.52
CA ASP A 111 -9.14 -10.48 19.79
C ASP A 111 -7.60 -10.66 19.96
N ILE A 112 -6.71 -9.71 19.61
CA ILE A 112 -5.26 -9.99 19.41
C ILE A 112 -4.27 -9.05 20.14
N PRO A 113 -3.12 -9.58 20.64
CA PRO A 113 -1.89 -8.83 20.98
C PRO A 113 -0.60 -9.23 20.17
N SER A 114 0.00 -8.31 19.37
CA SER A 114 1.40 -8.27 18.77
C SER A 114 1.71 -9.05 17.44
N LEU A 115 2.74 -8.68 16.62
CA LEU A 115 3.06 -9.06 15.19
C LEU A 115 2.01 -9.89 14.46
N ILE A 116 1.12 -9.21 13.73
CA ILE A 116 -0.17 -9.77 13.38
C ILE A 116 -0.25 -10.00 11.88
N LYS A 117 -0.76 -11.18 11.51
CA LYS A 117 -0.99 -11.57 10.12
C LYS A 117 -2.41 -12.06 9.90
N GLY A 118 -3.14 -11.44 8.96
CA GLY A 118 -4.58 -11.61 8.82
C GLY A 118 -5.24 -10.63 7.85
N ASN A 119 -6.49 -10.87 7.49
CA ASN A 119 -7.14 -10.17 6.37
C ASN A 119 -7.62 -8.76 6.77
N MET A 120 -7.88 -8.54 8.06
CA MET A 120 -8.69 -7.42 8.58
C MET A 120 -7.92 -6.46 9.45
N ILE A 121 -6.61 -6.68 9.60
CA ILE A 121 -5.82 -5.98 10.60
C ILE A 121 -5.80 -4.47 10.36
N THR A 122 -5.85 -4.05 9.09
CA THR A 122 -5.92 -2.63 8.72
C THR A 122 -7.21 -1.95 9.17
N GLU A 123 -8.24 -2.69 9.53
CA GLU A 123 -9.53 -2.15 9.95
C GLU A 123 -9.66 -1.97 11.46
N ILE A 124 -8.79 -2.62 12.24
CA ILE A 124 -8.74 -2.57 13.70
C ILE A 124 -7.95 -1.30 14.12
N PRO A 125 -8.61 -0.24 14.65
CA PRO A 125 -7.95 1.02 14.97
C PRO A 125 -6.81 0.87 15.98
N GLU A 126 -6.99 0.05 17.01
CA GLU A 126 -5.98 -0.24 18.03
C GLU A 126 -4.73 -0.82 17.41
N MET A 127 -4.88 -1.59 16.32
CA MET A 127 -3.75 -2.16 15.61
C MET A 127 -2.97 -1.13 14.81
N MET A 128 -3.69 -0.20 14.19
CA MET A 128 -3.09 0.89 13.44
C MET A 128 -2.27 1.84 14.34
N GLU A 129 -2.66 1.99 15.61
CA GLU A 129 -1.92 2.80 16.58
C GLU A 129 -0.59 2.18 17.02
N VAL A 130 -0.52 0.84 17.06
CA VAL A 130 0.68 0.11 17.51
C VAL A 130 1.59 -0.32 16.37
N MET A 131 1.05 -0.43 15.16
CA MET A 131 1.80 -0.75 13.95
C MET A 131 2.88 0.30 13.70
N ASP A 132 4.06 -0.15 13.28
CA ASP A 132 5.13 0.73 12.78
C ASP A 132 5.18 0.68 11.24
N LYS A 133 4.90 -0.50 10.66
CA LYS A 133 4.79 -0.71 9.20
C LYS A 133 3.78 -1.81 8.89
N GLY A 134 2.94 -1.59 7.89
CA GLY A 134 2.01 -2.60 7.38
C GLY A 134 2.26 -2.92 5.92
N VAL A 135 2.25 -4.21 5.57
CA VAL A 135 2.37 -4.71 4.20
C VAL A 135 1.10 -5.47 3.84
N PHE A 136 0.34 -4.94 2.88
CA PHE A 136 -0.89 -5.55 2.38
C PHE A 136 -0.61 -6.31 1.07
N LEU A 137 -0.79 -7.62 1.09
CA LEU A 137 -0.62 -8.50 -0.07
C LEU A 137 -1.89 -8.52 -0.92
N ILE A 138 -1.81 -7.92 -2.12
CA ILE A 138 -2.87 -7.86 -3.12
C ILE A 138 -2.74 -9.07 -4.05
N THR A 139 -3.83 -9.78 -4.30
CA THR A 139 -3.89 -10.89 -5.27
C THR A 139 -5.11 -10.74 -6.18
N ASP A 140 -5.02 -11.28 -7.39
CA ASP A 140 -6.17 -11.43 -8.29
C ASP A 140 -7.08 -12.62 -7.91
N GLN A 141 -8.33 -12.60 -8.40
CA GLN A 141 -9.36 -13.59 -8.09
C GLN A 141 -8.97 -15.00 -8.55
N LYS A 142 -8.35 -15.13 -9.73
CA LYS A 142 -7.99 -16.43 -10.32
C LYS A 142 -6.87 -17.09 -9.52
N THR A 143 -5.85 -16.32 -9.15
CA THR A 143 -4.74 -16.77 -8.31
C THR A 143 -5.25 -17.17 -6.93
N CYS A 144 -6.12 -16.37 -6.31
CA CYS A 144 -6.71 -16.69 -5.02
C CYS A 144 -7.52 -17.99 -5.07
N LEU A 145 -8.47 -18.11 -6.02
CA LEU A 145 -9.32 -19.29 -6.19
C LEU A 145 -8.47 -20.55 -6.42
N ARG A 146 -7.50 -20.50 -7.33
CA ARG A 146 -6.63 -21.63 -7.63
C ARG A 146 -5.84 -22.11 -6.41
N ARG A 147 -5.20 -21.19 -5.68
CA ARG A 147 -4.48 -21.53 -4.42
C ARG A 147 -5.44 -22.09 -3.37
N ARG A 148 -6.70 -21.66 -3.38
CA ARG A 148 -7.76 -22.12 -2.47
C ARG A 148 -8.21 -23.54 -2.78
N LEU A 149 -8.42 -23.87 -4.05
CA LEU A 149 -8.79 -25.21 -4.50
C LEU A 149 -7.72 -26.27 -4.20
N GLN A 150 -6.44 -25.88 -4.06
CA GLN A 150 -5.33 -26.78 -3.73
C GLN A 150 -5.15 -27.01 -2.23
N ARG A 151 -5.84 -26.25 -1.37
CA ARG A 151 -5.64 -26.27 0.08
C ARG A 151 -6.79 -27.02 0.75
N ASN A 152 -6.46 -27.85 1.73
CA ASN A 152 -7.48 -28.50 2.56
C ASN A 152 -7.84 -27.56 3.73
N TYR A 153 -9.09 -27.08 3.75
CA TYR A 153 -9.63 -26.27 4.83
C TYR A 153 -10.42 -27.13 5.82
N ASP A 154 -10.42 -26.71 7.08
CA ASP A 154 -11.27 -27.26 8.12
C ASP A 154 -12.06 -26.12 8.80
N PRO A 155 -13.40 -26.04 8.62
CA PRO A 155 -14.20 -26.88 7.72
C PRO A 155 -13.88 -26.62 6.23
N PRO A 156 -14.15 -27.58 5.33
CA PRO A 156 -13.91 -27.41 3.90
C PRO A 156 -14.80 -26.32 3.31
N ASP A 157 -14.30 -25.64 2.28
CA ASP A 157 -15.08 -24.63 1.56
C ASP A 157 -16.34 -25.26 0.92
N GLU A 158 -17.49 -24.70 1.24
CA GLU A 158 -18.75 -25.06 0.58
C GLU A 158 -18.88 -24.41 -0.80
N GLU A 159 -19.70 -25.02 -1.66
CA GLU A 159 -20.01 -24.47 -2.98
C GLU A 159 -20.55 -23.04 -2.89
N GLY A 160 -19.95 -22.14 -3.67
CA GLY A 160 -20.30 -20.72 -3.72
C GLY A 160 -19.80 -19.87 -2.54
N TYR A 161 -19.15 -20.46 -1.52
CA TYR A 161 -18.60 -19.71 -0.39
C TYR A 161 -17.52 -18.70 -0.84
N PHE A 162 -16.67 -19.09 -1.77
CA PHE A 162 -15.62 -18.21 -2.31
C PHE A 162 -16.20 -16.96 -2.99
N ASP A 163 -17.13 -17.14 -3.92
CA ASP A 163 -17.69 -16.05 -4.72
C ASP A 163 -18.65 -15.16 -3.93
N GLN A 164 -19.36 -15.73 -2.94
CA GLN A 164 -20.36 -14.99 -2.17
C GLN A 164 -19.78 -14.27 -0.94
N ILE A 165 -18.74 -14.82 -0.33
CA ILE A 165 -18.21 -14.32 0.95
C ILE A 165 -16.75 -13.91 0.78
N VAL A 166 -15.85 -14.87 0.53
CA VAL A 166 -14.40 -14.65 0.62
C VAL A 166 -13.92 -13.53 -0.31
N TRP A 167 -14.30 -13.59 -1.59
CA TRP A 167 -13.83 -12.62 -2.57
C TRP A 167 -14.44 -11.22 -2.38
N PRO A 168 -15.77 -11.07 -2.20
CA PRO A 168 -16.37 -9.77 -1.89
C PRO A 168 -15.81 -9.12 -0.62
N GLU A 169 -15.62 -9.87 0.47
CA GLU A 169 -15.08 -9.36 1.74
C GLU A 169 -13.62 -8.91 1.57
N TYR A 170 -12.79 -9.71 0.87
CA TYR A 170 -11.43 -9.29 0.55
C TYR A 170 -11.39 -7.96 -0.23
N VAL A 171 -12.25 -7.81 -1.25
CA VAL A 171 -12.32 -6.55 -2.03
C VAL A 171 -12.73 -5.39 -1.14
N ALA A 172 -13.64 -5.59 -0.19
CA ALA A 172 -14.01 -4.58 0.80
C ALA A 172 -12.82 -4.20 1.69
N HIS A 173 -12.10 -5.18 2.24
CA HIS A 173 -10.91 -4.94 3.06
C HIS A 173 -9.78 -4.22 2.31
N LEU A 174 -9.54 -4.59 1.05
CA LEU A 174 -8.56 -3.91 0.21
C LEU A 174 -8.91 -2.43 0.01
N ARG A 175 -10.18 -2.12 -0.29
CA ARG A 175 -10.66 -0.74 -0.43
C ARG A 175 -10.53 0.04 0.87
N ASN A 176 -10.86 -0.57 2.00
CA ASN A 176 -10.72 0.06 3.31
C ASN A 176 -9.25 0.34 3.65
N ALA A 177 -8.34 -0.61 3.37
CA ALA A 177 -6.90 -0.43 3.55
C ALA A 177 -6.36 0.71 2.66
N MET A 178 -6.75 0.77 1.38
CA MET A 178 -6.35 1.86 0.48
C MET A 178 -6.88 3.22 0.94
N LYS A 179 -8.13 3.29 1.40
CA LYS A 179 -8.70 4.51 1.97
C LYS A 179 -7.94 4.98 3.20
N ARG A 180 -7.58 4.07 4.11
CA ARG A 180 -6.77 4.38 5.30
C ARG A 180 -5.35 4.81 4.93
N ALA A 181 -4.74 4.22 3.90
CA ALA A 181 -3.42 4.63 3.43
C ALA A 181 -3.37 6.09 2.92
N ARG A 182 -4.54 6.71 2.67
CA ARG A 182 -4.62 8.14 2.35
C ARG A 182 -4.17 9.03 3.51
N THR A 183 -4.57 8.70 4.73
CA THR A 183 -4.16 9.43 5.94
C THR A 183 -2.89 8.82 6.54
N GLU A 184 -2.80 7.49 6.59
CA GLU A 184 -1.73 6.75 7.27
C GLU A 184 -0.59 6.34 6.32
N SER A 185 0.62 6.87 6.55
CA SER A 185 1.78 6.57 5.68
C SER A 185 2.42 5.20 5.92
N GLN A 186 1.95 4.44 6.90
CA GLN A 186 2.62 3.22 7.35
C GLN A 186 2.28 2.01 6.47
N LEU A 187 1.22 2.09 5.66
CA LEU A 187 0.75 0.99 4.81
C LEU A 187 1.47 0.97 3.47
N SER A 188 1.82 -0.23 3.01
CA SER A 188 2.40 -0.48 1.69
C SER A 188 1.74 -1.68 1.05
N PHE A 189 1.65 -1.69 -0.27
CA PHE A 189 0.85 -2.66 -1.01
C PHE A 189 1.73 -3.45 -1.97
N VAL A 190 1.71 -4.77 -1.85
CA VAL A 190 2.52 -5.70 -2.65
C VAL A 190 1.60 -6.59 -3.46
N ASP A 191 1.73 -6.56 -4.78
CA ASP A 191 1.00 -7.46 -5.64
C ASP A 191 1.70 -8.83 -5.68
N VAL A 192 0.97 -9.88 -5.29
CA VAL A 192 1.42 -11.28 -5.22
C VAL A 192 0.71 -12.17 -6.23
N SER A 193 -0.01 -11.56 -7.18
CA SER A 193 -0.63 -12.23 -8.31
C SER A 193 0.44 -12.89 -9.16
N SER A 194 0.29 -14.19 -9.43
CA SER A 194 1.30 -14.97 -10.15
C SER A 194 0.67 -16.17 -10.79
N GLU A 195 1.14 -16.57 -11.98
CA GLU A 195 0.78 -17.85 -12.59
C GLU A 195 1.37 -19.05 -11.81
N CYS A 196 2.35 -18.82 -10.93
CA CYS A 196 2.93 -19.87 -10.09
C CYS A 196 2.29 -19.89 -8.69
N ASP A 197 1.90 -21.07 -8.22
CA ASP A 197 1.29 -21.24 -6.89
C ASP A 197 2.31 -21.13 -5.75
N VAL A 198 3.56 -21.51 -6.01
CA VAL A 198 4.67 -21.41 -5.06
C VAL A 198 5.74 -20.48 -5.63
N PRO A 199 5.79 -19.21 -5.21
CA PRO A 199 6.89 -18.34 -5.60
C PRO A 199 8.19 -18.86 -5.00
N SER A 200 9.28 -18.85 -5.79
CA SER A 200 10.61 -19.19 -5.29
C SER A 200 11.03 -18.21 -4.18
N ASP A 201 11.84 -18.65 -3.22
CA ASP A 201 12.32 -17.80 -2.13
C ASP A 201 12.96 -16.48 -2.62
N ALA A 202 13.73 -16.55 -3.72
CA ALA A 202 14.34 -15.37 -4.34
C ALA A 202 13.30 -14.32 -4.81
N LEU A 203 12.15 -14.78 -5.31
CA LEU A 203 11.06 -13.89 -5.74
C LEU A 203 10.38 -13.25 -4.53
N ILE A 204 10.21 -14.00 -3.43
CA ILE A 204 9.64 -13.46 -2.19
C ILE A 204 10.58 -12.38 -1.61
N ASP A 205 11.88 -12.65 -1.58
CA ASP A 205 12.88 -11.71 -1.09
C ASP A 205 12.90 -10.43 -1.95
N GLU A 206 12.86 -10.55 -3.28
CA GLU A 206 12.76 -9.41 -4.20
C GLU A 206 11.48 -8.60 -3.98
N MET A 207 10.34 -9.27 -3.78
CA MET A 207 9.06 -8.59 -3.52
C MET A 207 9.06 -7.85 -2.19
N LEU A 208 9.65 -8.44 -1.15
CA LEU A 208 9.82 -7.81 0.15
C LEU A 208 10.76 -6.61 0.05
N GLU A 209 11.90 -6.77 -0.61
CA GLU A 209 12.85 -5.67 -0.83
C GLU A 209 12.16 -4.49 -1.54
N LYS A 210 11.36 -4.77 -2.58
CA LYS A 210 10.56 -3.73 -3.25
C LYS A 210 9.53 -3.08 -2.32
N ALA A 211 8.85 -3.88 -1.49
CA ALA A 211 7.85 -3.39 -0.53
C ALA A 211 8.43 -2.44 0.54
N PHE A 212 9.71 -2.63 0.89
CA PHE A 212 10.40 -1.83 1.90
C PHE A 212 11.27 -0.73 1.31
N SER A 213 11.73 -0.85 0.05
CA SER A 213 12.60 0.13 -0.60
C SER A 213 11.84 1.26 -1.30
N ASP A 214 10.68 0.97 -1.90
CA ASP A 214 9.91 1.95 -2.64
C ASP A 214 8.76 2.52 -1.81
N SER A 215 8.59 3.85 -1.88
CA SER A 215 7.56 4.57 -1.13
C SER A 215 6.47 5.09 -2.07
N LEU A 216 5.36 4.36 -2.16
CA LEU A 216 4.21 4.68 -3.00
C LEU A 216 3.05 5.14 -2.13
N ARG A 217 2.50 6.32 -2.41
CA ARG A 217 1.42 6.88 -1.59
C ARG A 217 0.44 7.71 -2.40
N ILE A 218 -0.85 7.52 -2.11
CA ILE A 218 -1.92 8.43 -2.49
C ILE A 218 -2.46 8.98 -1.18
N SER A 219 -2.51 10.31 -0.99
CA SER A 219 -2.86 10.94 0.28
C SER A 219 -3.95 12.00 0.13
N ASP A 220 -4.83 12.15 1.12
CA ASP A 220 -5.74 13.30 1.24
C ASP A 220 -5.15 14.46 2.07
N CYS A 221 -4.00 14.23 2.68
CA CYS A 221 -3.27 15.18 3.50
C CYS A 221 -2.19 15.93 2.69
N PRO A 222 -1.72 17.10 3.17
CA PRO A 222 -0.55 17.76 2.60
C PRO A 222 0.68 16.85 2.56
N LEU A 223 1.43 16.91 1.46
CA LEU A 223 2.65 16.12 1.28
C LEU A 223 3.84 16.84 1.92
N ASP A 224 4.63 16.10 2.69
CA ASP A 224 5.81 16.61 3.40
C ASP A 224 7.09 16.29 2.60
N ILE A 225 7.74 17.35 2.12
CA ILE A 225 8.98 17.25 1.32
C ILE A 225 10.15 16.77 2.16
N ALA A 226 10.25 17.20 3.43
CA ALA A 226 11.33 16.80 4.32
C ALA A 226 11.23 15.30 4.62
N LYS A 227 10.02 14.81 4.92
CA LYS A 227 9.78 13.38 5.10
C LYS A 227 10.10 12.57 3.84
N ALA A 228 9.74 13.07 2.65
CA ALA A 228 10.08 12.41 1.40
C ALA A 228 11.61 12.29 1.20
N GLN A 229 12.36 13.32 1.58
CA GLN A 229 13.82 13.29 1.55
C GLN A 229 14.37 12.25 2.53
N GLU A 230 13.88 12.23 3.77
CA GLU A 230 14.33 11.31 4.82
C GLU A 230 14.16 9.84 4.41
N GLU A 231 13.03 9.46 3.82
CA GLU A 231 12.77 8.08 3.37
C GLU A 231 13.73 7.59 2.28
N LEU A 232 14.23 8.52 1.45
CA LEU A 232 15.13 8.23 0.33
C LEU A 232 16.61 8.16 0.72
N VAL A 233 16.98 8.67 1.89
CA VAL A 233 18.36 8.57 2.37
C VAL A 233 18.72 7.09 2.57
N SER A 234 19.91 6.72 2.10
CA SER A 234 20.47 5.38 2.23
C SER A 234 22.00 5.49 2.36
N PRO A 235 22.68 4.65 3.14
CA PRO A 235 24.14 4.64 3.24
C PRO A 235 24.86 4.44 1.90
N SER A 236 24.21 3.76 0.95
CA SER A 236 24.70 3.47 -0.41
C SER A 236 24.42 4.58 -1.43
N CYS A 237 23.56 5.55 -1.11
CA CYS A 237 23.16 6.61 -2.03
C CYS A 237 23.82 7.96 -1.72
N GLY A 238 24.64 8.45 -2.64
CA GLY A 238 25.26 9.78 -2.57
C GLY A 238 24.41 10.91 -3.16
N ALA A 239 23.28 10.59 -3.79
CA ALA A 239 22.40 11.57 -4.41
C ALA A 239 20.92 11.24 -4.23
N VAL A 240 20.13 12.28 -4.00
CA VAL A 240 18.66 12.27 -3.99
C VAL A 240 18.19 13.37 -4.94
N SER A 241 17.27 13.04 -5.83
CA SER A 241 16.58 13.99 -6.70
C SER A 241 15.10 14.01 -6.35
N ILE A 242 14.50 15.19 -6.21
CA ILE A 242 13.10 15.37 -5.83
C ILE A 242 12.44 16.35 -6.80
N PHE A 243 11.38 15.90 -7.46
CA PHE A 243 10.43 16.73 -8.18
C PHE A 243 9.22 17.01 -7.30
N VAL A 244 8.82 18.28 -7.22
CA VAL A 244 7.64 18.74 -6.48
C VAL A 244 6.73 19.49 -7.45
N GLY A 245 5.50 18.99 -7.63
CA GLY A 245 4.48 19.69 -8.40
C GLY A 245 3.57 20.50 -7.47
N THR A 246 3.49 21.81 -7.72
CA THR A 246 2.65 22.74 -6.94
C THR A 246 1.52 23.31 -7.80
N THR A 247 0.36 23.55 -7.19
CA THR A 247 -0.78 24.18 -7.89
C THR A 247 -0.49 25.65 -8.20
N ARG A 248 -0.73 26.06 -9.44
CA ARG A 248 -0.60 27.45 -9.91
C ARG A 248 -1.94 28.18 -9.85
N ASP A 249 -1.90 29.50 -9.76
CA ASP A 249 -3.06 30.40 -9.67
C ASP A 249 -3.74 30.70 -11.01
N ASN A 250 -3.17 30.25 -12.12
CA ASN A 250 -3.67 30.56 -13.46
C ASN A 250 -3.67 29.36 -14.40
N PHE A 251 -4.66 29.34 -15.30
CA PHE A 251 -4.72 28.45 -16.45
C PHE A 251 -5.47 29.12 -17.61
N HIS A 252 -4.82 29.28 -18.76
CA HIS A 252 -5.35 30.00 -19.94
C HIS A 252 -6.06 31.32 -19.57
N ASP A 253 -5.36 32.18 -18.82
CA ASP A 253 -5.82 33.50 -18.36
C ASP A 253 -7.03 33.48 -17.41
N ARG A 254 -7.45 32.31 -16.91
CA ARG A 254 -8.45 32.18 -15.85
C ARG A 254 -7.78 31.98 -14.50
N ALA A 255 -8.28 32.71 -13.50
CA ALA A 255 -7.86 32.57 -12.12
C ALA A 255 -8.38 31.24 -11.55
N VAL A 256 -7.45 30.37 -11.13
CA VAL A 256 -7.72 29.08 -10.48
C VAL A 256 -7.60 29.27 -8.98
N THR A 257 -8.56 28.75 -8.21
CA THR A 257 -8.56 28.83 -6.74
C THR A 257 -8.00 27.56 -6.10
N ARG A 258 -8.27 26.41 -6.72
CA ARG A 258 -7.80 25.08 -6.30
C ARG A 258 -7.93 24.06 -7.42
N LEU A 259 -7.32 22.91 -7.21
CA LEU A 259 -7.52 21.70 -8.01
C LEU A 259 -8.18 20.63 -7.14
N ASP A 260 -9.21 19.97 -7.67
CA ASP A 260 -9.81 18.81 -7.04
C ASP A 260 -9.35 17.55 -7.78
N TYR A 261 -8.70 16.64 -7.06
CA TYR A 261 -8.13 15.42 -7.63
C TYR A 261 -8.95 14.19 -7.25
N GLU A 262 -9.27 13.36 -8.24
CA GLU A 262 -9.90 12.05 -8.05
C GLU A 262 -9.00 10.94 -8.57
N CYS A 263 -9.08 9.76 -7.95
CA CYS A 263 -8.19 8.65 -8.20
C CYS A 263 -8.91 7.32 -8.09
N TYR A 264 -8.60 6.40 -9.01
CA TYR A 264 -8.92 4.99 -8.86
C TYR A 264 -7.75 4.27 -8.20
N ASP A 265 -7.77 4.18 -6.86
CA ASP A 265 -6.61 3.81 -6.04
C ASP A 265 -5.96 2.48 -6.44
N GLU A 266 -6.76 1.43 -6.70
CA GLU A 266 -6.22 0.11 -7.01
C GLU A 266 -5.40 0.11 -8.31
N MET A 267 -5.95 0.71 -9.36
CA MET A 267 -5.26 0.87 -10.63
C MET A 267 -4.09 1.85 -10.52
N ALA A 268 -4.21 2.92 -9.73
CA ALA A 268 -3.14 3.87 -9.51
C ALA A 268 -1.92 3.25 -8.81
N TYR A 269 -2.13 2.52 -7.70
CA TYR A 269 -1.04 1.80 -7.04
C TYR A 269 -0.41 0.74 -7.95
N SER A 270 -1.20 0.05 -8.77
CA SER A 270 -0.70 -0.92 -9.75
C SER A 270 0.22 -0.24 -10.79
N GLU A 271 -0.25 0.85 -11.41
CA GLU A 271 0.54 1.59 -12.39
C GLU A 271 1.79 2.25 -11.78
N MET A 272 1.71 2.75 -10.55
CA MET A 272 2.86 3.30 -9.82
C MET A 272 3.93 2.22 -9.57
N ARG A 273 3.55 1.01 -9.15
CA ARG A 273 4.48 -0.12 -8.99
C ARG A 273 5.13 -0.52 -10.31
N ARG A 274 4.33 -0.61 -11.38
CA ARG A 274 4.81 -0.89 -12.74
C ARG A 274 5.80 0.18 -13.19
N LEU A 275 5.53 1.44 -12.91
CA LEU A 275 6.38 2.56 -13.26
C LEU A 275 7.70 2.55 -12.47
N CYS A 276 7.68 2.27 -11.17
CA CYS A 276 8.90 2.07 -10.38
C CYS A 276 9.77 0.97 -10.97
N SER A 277 9.18 -0.19 -11.26
CA SER A 277 9.89 -1.33 -11.85
C SER A 277 10.48 -0.98 -13.21
N THR A 278 9.71 -0.29 -14.06
CA THR A 278 10.17 0.17 -15.39
C THR A 278 11.30 1.17 -15.28
N THR A 279 11.20 2.11 -14.32
CA THR A 279 12.22 3.14 -14.10
C THR A 279 13.51 2.53 -13.59
N LYS A 280 13.47 1.63 -12.60
CA LYS A 280 14.65 0.92 -12.10
C LYS A 280 15.28 0.01 -13.15
N ALA A 281 14.49 -0.65 -14.00
CA ALA A 281 15.02 -1.43 -15.13
C ALA A 281 15.77 -0.54 -16.14
N LYS A 282 15.28 0.67 -16.39
CA LYS A 282 15.93 1.64 -17.28
C LYS A 282 17.14 2.33 -16.65
N PHE A 283 17.11 2.53 -15.33
CA PHE A 283 18.16 3.17 -14.55
C PHE A 283 18.61 2.26 -13.39
N PRO A 284 19.43 1.21 -13.64
CA PRO A 284 19.76 0.19 -12.64
C PRO A 284 20.52 0.69 -11.41
N ARG A 285 21.05 1.92 -11.45
CA ARG A 285 21.72 2.55 -10.30
C ARG A 285 20.76 3.24 -9.34
N VAL A 286 19.46 3.28 -9.65
CA VAL A 286 18.44 3.79 -8.73
C VAL A 286 18.11 2.72 -7.71
N GLU A 287 18.27 3.06 -6.43
CA GLU A 287 18.03 2.11 -5.34
C GLU A 287 16.61 2.24 -4.78
N LYS A 288 16.21 3.47 -4.43
CA LYS A 288 14.86 3.77 -3.91
C LYS A 288 14.13 4.73 -4.83
N MET A 289 12.84 4.50 -4.99
CA MET A 289 11.90 5.39 -5.66
C MET A 289 10.79 5.81 -4.70
N LEU A 290 10.34 7.05 -4.84
CA LEU A 290 9.21 7.61 -4.11
C LEU A 290 8.24 8.26 -5.09
N MET A 291 6.96 7.93 -4.97
CA MET A 291 5.88 8.55 -5.74
C MET A 291 4.69 8.81 -4.82
N TRP A 292 4.50 10.07 -4.46
CA TRP A 292 3.40 10.52 -3.62
C TRP A 292 2.50 11.46 -4.38
N HIS A 293 1.19 11.26 -4.30
CA HIS A 293 0.20 12.15 -4.92
C HIS A 293 -0.90 12.51 -3.93
N ARG A 294 -1.25 13.80 -3.88
CA ARG A 294 -2.36 14.31 -3.08
C ARG A 294 -3.66 14.27 -3.88
N VAL A 295 -4.71 13.71 -3.30
CA VAL A 295 -6.08 13.66 -3.84
C VAL A 295 -7.02 14.54 -3.01
N GLY A 296 -8.21 14.82 -3.53
CA GLY A 296 -9.12 15.80 -2.94
C GLY A 296 -8.73 17.23 -3.30
N GLU A 297 -9.09 18.18 -2.43
CA GLU A 297 -8.86 19.60 -2.68
C GLU A 297 -7.40 19.99 -2.42
N VAL A 298 -6.77 20.60 -3.43
CA VAL A 298 -5.39 21.11 -3.38
C VAL A 298 -5.40 22.60 -3.75
N PRO A 299 -5.32 23.49 -2.76
CA PRO A 299 -5.23 24.94 -2.98
C PRO A 299 -4.05 25.35 -3.86
N VAL A 300 -4.11 26.57 -4.40
CA VAL A 300 -2.94 27.22 -5.03
C VAL A 300 -1.76 27.25 -4.05
N THR A 301 -0.53 27.12 -4.57
CA THR A 301 0.75 27.01 -3.85
C THR A 301 0.99 25.71 -3.08
N GLU A 302 -0.02 24.87 -2.89
CA GLU A 302 0.12 23.59 -2.22
C GLU A 302 0.72 22.52 -3.15
N THR A 303 1.39 21.54 -2.54
CA THR A 303 2.02 20.42 -3.26
C THR A 303 0.96 19.37 -3.60
N SER A 304 0.84 19.03 -4.89
CA SER A 304 -0.04 17.98 -5.40
C SER A 304 0.69 16.66 -5.64
N ILE A 305 1.99 16.70 -5.96
CA ILE A 305 2.75 15.50 -6.28
C ILE A 305 4.22 15.64 -5.87
N ILE A 306 4.80 14.56 -5.36
CA ILE A 306 6.24 14.41 -5.14
C ILE A 306 6.69 13.14 -5.84
N ILE A 307 7.70 13.26 -6.71
CA ILE A 307 8.39 12.10 -7.30
C ILE A 307 9.86 12.25 -7.03
N ALA A 308 10.47 11.21 -6.49
CA ALA A 308 11.86 11.29 -6.08
C ALA A 308 12.58 9.95 -6.21
N ALA A 309 13.90 10.01 -6.35
CA ALA A 309 14.74 8.83 -6.53
C ALA A 309 16.09 9.04 -5.84
N SER A 310 16.65 7.95 -5.32
CA SER A 310 18.01 7.93 -4.77
C SER A 310 18.93 7.02 -5.57
N SER A 311 20.19 7.42 -5.70
CA SER A 311 21.22 6.64 -6.38
C SER A 311 22.62 6.95 -5.84
N PRO A 312 23.62 6.09 -6.06
CA PRO A 312 25.01 6.35 -5.67
C PRO A 312 25.58 7.65 -6.28
N HIS A 313 25.16 8.00 -7.51
CA HIS A 313 25.59 9.21 -8.20
C HIS A 313 24.41 9.99 -8.79
N ARG A 314 24.53 11.33 -8.82
CA ARG A 314 23.46 12.27 -9.20
C ARG A 314 22.76 12.02 -10.54
N GLN A 315 23.49 11.52 -11.55
CA GLN A 315 22.96 11.43 -12.91
C GLN A 315 21.75 10.50 -12.99
N ALA A 316 21.86 9.31 -12.40
CA ALA A 316 20.76 8.33 -12.41
C ALA A 316 19.52 8.85 -11.70
N ALA A 317 19.65 9.49 -10.53
CA ALA A 317 18.52 10.08 -9.81
C ALA A 317 17.81 11.19 -10.61
N LEU A 318 18.57 12.08 -11.27
CA LEU A 318 18.00 13.16 -12.09
C LEU A 318 17.22 12.60 -13.30
N GLU A 319 17.83 11.69 -14.05
CA GLU A 319 17.22 11.10 -15.24
C GLU A 319 15.98 10.25 -14.87
N ALA A 320 16.05 9.49 -13.77
CA ALA A 320 14.95 8.67 -13.29
C ALA A 320 13.74 9.51 -12.87
N VAL A 321 13.95 10.59 -12.11
CA VAL A 321 12.85 11.48 -11.70
C VAL A 321 12.19 12.14 -12.90
N SER A 322 12.99 12.65 -13.85
CA SER A 322 12.46 13.26 -15.08
C SER A 322 11.64 12.27 -15.89
N PHE A 323 12.13 11.04 -16.07
CA PHE A 323 11.39 10.00 -16.77
C PHE A 323 10.10 9.61 -16.02
N ALA A 324 10.19 9.45 -14.70
CA ALA A 324 9.09 9.01 -13.87
C ALA A 324 7.93 10.01 -13.85
N ILE A 325 8.17 11.32 -13.78
CA ILE A 325 7.08 12.31 -13.78
C ILE A 325 6.29 12.32 -15.09
N ASP A 326 6.97 12.26 -16.23
CA ASP A 326 6.31 12.26 -17.54
C ASP A 326 5.47 10.98 -17.70
N ALA A 327 6.05 9.84 -17.35
CA ALA A 327 5.36 8.55 -17.43
C ALA A 327 4.21 8.44 -16.41
N PHE A 328 4.37 9.00 -15.21
CA PHE A 328 3.33 9.03 -14.17
C PHE A 328 2.08 9.74 -14.71
N LYS A 329 2.23 10.96 -15.22
CA LYS A 329 1.09 11.74 -15.73
C LYS A 329 0.43 11.10 -16.95
N ALA A 330 1.18 10.35 -17.77
CA ALA A 330 0.63 9.66 -18.93
C ALA A 330 -0.17 8.41 -18.54
N THR A 331 0.29 7.65 -17.54
CA THR A 331 -0.19 6.28 -17.28
C THR A 331 -1.10 6.19 -16.05
N VAL A 332 -0.74 6.84 -14.95
CA VAL A 332 -1.44 6.71 -13.66
C VAL A 332 -2.82 7.38 -13.74
N PRO A 333 -3.91 6.67 -13.39
CA PRO A 333 -5.29 7.15 -13.46
C PRO A 333 -5.64 8.08 -12.30
N ILE A 334 -5.08 9.30 -12.33
CA ILE A 334 -5.43 10.40 -11.45
C ILE A 334 -5.94 11.55 -12.31
N TRP A 335 -7.16 11.99 -12.03
CA TRP A 335 -7.83 13.04 -12.78
C TRP A 335 -7.87 14.33 -11.96
N LYS A 336 -7.78 15.46 -12.65
CA LYS A 336 -7.84 16.78 -12.04
C LYS A 336 -9.05 17.55 -12.54
N LYS A 337 -9.67 18.28 -11.63
CA LYS A 337 -10.73 19.24 -11.91
C LYS A 337 -10.25 20.61 -11.47
N GLU A 338 -10.25 21.56 -12.39
CA GLU A 338 -9.90 22.94 -12.11
C GLU A 338 -11.11 23.69 -11.57
N MET A 339 -10.94 24.38 -10.45
CA MET A 339 -11.96 25.23 -9.83
C MET A 339 -11.58 26.70 -10.01
N TYR A 340 -12.39 27.44 -10.76
CA TYR A 340 -12.10 28.83 -11.12
C TYR A 340 -12.75 29.82 -10.14
N ALA A 341 -12.19 31.02 -10.05
CA ALA A 341 -12.67 32.08 -9.13
C ALA A 341 -14.09 32.58 -9.48
N ASP A 342 -14.54 32.38 -10.72
CA ASP A 342 -15.88 32.73 -11.20
C ASP A 342 -16.94 31.67 -10.86
N GLY A 343 -16.57 30.61 -10.13
CA GLY A 343 -17.45 29.50 -9.77
C GLY A 343 -17.55 28.40 -10.83
N GLY A 344 -16.92 28.57 -12.00
CA GLY A 344 -16.85 27.53 -13.02
C GLY A 344 -15.93 26.38 -12.65
N CYS A 345 -16.13 25.22 -13.28
CA CYS A 345 -15.22 24.07 -13.13
C CYS A 345 -14.97 23.34 -14.46
N SER A 346 -13.80 22.73 -14.60
CA SER A 346 -13.45 21.95 -15.81
C SER A 346 -12.63 20.71 -15.45
N TRP A 347 -13.13 19.54 -15.84
CA TRP A 347 -12.34 18.30 -15.81
C TRP A 347 -11.29 18.32 -16.92
N LYS A 348 -10.07 17.90 -16.60
CA LYS A 348 -8.97 17.81 -17.57
C LYS A 348 -8.35 16.43 -17.55
N GLU A 349 -8.19 15.85 -18.74
CA GLU A 349 -7.20 14.79 -18.96
C GLU A 349 -5.78 15.40 -18.97
N ASN A 350 -4.79 14.62 -18.56
CA ASN A 350 -3.39 15.01 -18.66
C ASN A 350 -2.99 15.04 -20.15
N ALA A 351 -2.43 16.15 -20.63
CA ALA A 351 -2.01 16.27 -22.03
C ALA A 351 -0.99 15.17 -22.44
N GLU A 352 -0.16 14.71 -21.50
CA GLU A 352 0.80 13.62 -21.75
C GLU A 352 0.10 12.27 -22.03
N SER A 353 -1.12 12.05 -21.53
CA SER A 353 -1.91 10.83 -21.82
C SER A 353 -2.36 10.73 -23.28
N ILE A 354 -2.53 11.87 -23.96
CA ILE A 354 -2.93 11.95 -25.37
C ILE A 354 -1.72 11.71 -26.27
N ALA A 355 -0.54 12.22 -25.89
CA ALA A 355 0.71 12.02 -26.62
C ALA A 355 1.18 10.55 -26.58
N GLY A 356 1.02 9.86 -25.43
CA GLY A 356 1.33 8.45 -25.28
C GLY A 356 0.53 7.54 -26.22
N ARG A 357 -0.75 7.86 -26.52
CA ARG A 357 -1.57 7.09 -27.47
C ARG A 357 -1.03 7.14 -28.90
N LYS A 358 -0.47 8.27 -29.34
CA LYS A 358 0.11 8.40 -30.70
C LYS A 358 1.48 7.73 -30.83
N GLY A 359 2.21 7.52 -29.74
CA GLY A 359 3.53 6.87 -29.74
C GLY A 359 3.50 5.35 -29.63
N VAL A 360 2.47 4.77 -28.99
CA VAL A 360 2.40 3.33 -28.70
C VAL A 360 1.79 2.50 -29.84
N GLU A 361 1.04 3.10 -30.76
CA GLU A 361 0.41 2.37 -31.88
C GLU A 361 1.39 1.80 -32.94
N ARG A 362 2.70 2.06 -32.83
CA ARG A 362 3.68 1.54 -33.82
C ARG A 362 4.54 0.36 -33.39
N GLN A 363 4.59 -0.02 -32.11
CA GLN A 363 5.36 -1.19 -31.68
C GLN A 363 4.72 -1.86 -30.47
N ASN A 364 3.93 -2.90 -30.73
CA ASN A 364 3.73 -4.13 -29.94
C ASN A 364 2.28 -4.64 -30.05
N LYS A 365 2.12 -5.94 -30.35
CA LYS A 365 0.83 -6.63 -30.25
C LYS A 365 0.34 -6.59 -28.79
N PRO A 366 -0.95 -6.41 -28.54
CA PRO A 366 -1.45 -6.20 -27.18
C PRO A 366 -1.48 -7.51 -26.39
N ASP A 367 -0.82 -7.51 -25.23
CA ASP A 367 -1.10 -8.46 -24.14
C ASP A 367 -2.52 -8.21 -23.60
N GLN A 368 -3.27 -9.29 -23.34
CA GLN A 368 -4.68 -9.23 -22.95
C GLN A 368 -4.95 -8.47 -21.63
N VAL A 369 -3.92 -8.28 -20.79
CA VAL A 369 -3.98 -7.50 -19.53
C VAL A 369 -3.93 -5.98 -19.78
N ALA A 370 -3.23 -5.52 -20.82
CA ALA A 370 -3.19 -4.10 -21.17
C ALA A 370 -4.53 -3.61 -21.76
N ALA A 371 -5.24 -4.47 -22.48
CA ALA A 371 -6.53 -4.15 -23.07
C ALA A 371 -7.66 -3.97 -22.03
N THR A 372 -7.63 -4.74 -20.93
CA THR A 372 -8.59 -4.65 -19.83
C THR A 372 -8.40 -3.36 -19.03
N SER A 373 -7.16 -3.01 -18.69
CA SER A 373 -6.83 -1.75 -17.99
C SER A 373 -7.22 -0.49 -18.78
N SER A 374 -7.08 -0.51 -20.11
CA SER A 374 -7.47 0.62 -20.97
C SER A 374 -8.98 0.82 -21.08
N ASN A 375 -9.78 -0.26 -20.97
CA ASN A 375 -11.24 -0.16 -21.01
C ASN A 375 -11.80 0.33 -19.68
N GLU A 376 -11.26 -0.12 -18.55
CA GLU A 376 -11.65 0.34 -17.22
C GLU A 376 -11.29 1.82 -17.00
N LYS A 377 -10.12 2.26 -17.46
CA LYS A 377 -9.71 3.68 -17.44
C LYS A 377 -10.66 4.57 -18.23
N LYS A 378 -11.17 4.09 -19.37
CA LYS A 378 -12.18 4.79 -20.18
C LYS A 378 -13.53 4.83 -19.48
N ALA A 379 -13.98 3.71 -18.93
CA ALA A 379 -15.26 3.64 -18.21
C ALA A 379 -15.29 4.57 -16.99
N TRP A 380 -14.18 4.67 -16.24
CA TRP A 380 -14.05 5.62 -15.13
C TRP A 380 -14.03 7.08 -15.59
N LEU A 381 -13.33 7.39 -16.68
CA LEU A 381 -13.34 8.73 -17.25
C LEU A 381 -14.75 9.13 -17.72
N GLU A 382 -15.46 8.22 -18.41
CA GLU A 382 -16.85 8.43 -18.82
C GLU A 382 -17.76 8.65 -17.62
N TYR A 383 -17.57 7.89 -16.53
CA TYR A 383 -18.26 8.10 -15.26
C TYR A 383 -18.02 9.52 -14.68
N LEU A 384 -16.76 9.99 -14.68
CA LEU A 384 -16.42 11.32 -14.17
C LEU A 384 -17.01 12.45 -15.03
N LEU A 385 -16.92 12.31 -16.35
CA LEU A 385 -17.47 13.29 -17.29
C LEU A 385 -19.00 13.39 -17.21
N ASN A 386 -19.69 12.26 -17.02
CA ASN A 386 -21.15 12.20 -16.88
C ASN A 386 -21.67 12.74 -15.53
N ARG A 387 -20.78 12.98 -14.55
CA ARG A 387 -21.12 13.54 -13.23
C ARG A 387 -21.00 15.07 -13.18
N ALA A 388 -20.45 15.70 -14.22
CA ALA A 388 -20.43 17.16 -14.31
C ALA A 388 -21.85 17.68 -14.59
N PRO A 389 -22.32 18.75 -13.90
CA PRO A 389 -23.59 19.38 -14.29
C PRO A 389 -23.48 19.84 -15.75
N PRO A 390 -24.57 19.75 -16.55
CA PRO A 390 -24.57 20.31 -17.89
C PRO A 390 -24.23 21.80 -17.79
N ILE A 391 -23.31 22.21 -18.67
CA ILE A 391 -22.74 23.57 -18.80
C ILE A 391 -23.82 24.65 -18.79
#